data_AF-A0A535NRS5-F1
#
_entry.id   AF-A0A535NRS5-F1
#
_cell.length_a   1.000
_cell.length_b   1.000
_cell.length_c   1.000
_cell.angle_alpha   90.00
_cell.angle_beta   90.00
_cell.angle_gamma   90.00
#
_symmetry.space_group_name_H-M   'P 1'
#
loop_
_entity.id
_entity.type
_entity.pdbx_description
1 polymer ?
#
loop_
_entity_poly.entity_id
_entity_poly.type
_entity_poly.pdbx_seq_one_letter_code
_entity_poly.pdbx_strand_id
1 'polypeptide(L)'
;MTVSTLAARVLLIAEDRKAGEIYRRVLEFVGYEVTQAINLDDGLDASPDADVILLCNRAALAYRGQADQVIRVPEGTAPDVVVTEVFRRVAPRPGFMALPGGR
;
A
#
# COMPACT_ATOMS: atom_id res chain seq x y z
N MET A 1 8.53 -26.80 0.67
CA MET A 1 8.93 -25.39 0.69
C MET A 1 7.67 -24.60 0.95
N THR A 2 7.50 -24.08 2.17
CA THR A 2 6.41 -23.16 2.47
C THR A 2 6.72 -21.87 1.72
N VAL A 3 6.07 -21.66 0.58
CA VAL A 3 5.98 -20.33 0.00
C VAL A 3 5.09 -19.55 0.96
N SER A 4 5.68 -19.05 2.04
CA SER A 4 5.10 -17.93 2.76
C SER A 4 5.21 -16.77 1.79
N THR A 5 4.28 -16.67 0.84
CA THR A 5 3.99 -15.39 0.20
C THR A 5 3.49 -14.51 1.33
N LEU A 6 4.41 -13.86 2.05
CA LEU A 6 4.11 -12.79 2.97
C LEU A 6 3.26 -11.79 2.17
N ALA A 7 1.98 -11.72 2.50
CA ALA A 7 1.08 -10.74 1.95
C ALA A 7 1.71 -9.36 2.22
N ALA A 8 1.86 -8.53 1.18
CA ALA A 8 2.48 -7.24 1.37
C ALA A 8 1.64 -6.37 2.31
N ARG A 9 2.32 -5.65 3.19
CA ARG A 9 1.70 -4.81 4.21
C ARG A 9 1.42 -3.43 3.66
N VAL A 10 0.15 -3.08 3.57
CA VAL A 10 -0.32 -1.80 3.05
C VAL A 10 -0.88 -0.97 4.20
N LEU A 11 -0.26 0.18 4.46
CA LEU A 11 -0.77 1.17 5.39
C LEU A 11 -1.66 2.15 4.63
N LEU A 12 -2.96 2.16 4.91
CA LEU A 12 -3.95 3.05 4.32
C LEU A 12 -4.26 4.21 5.26
N ILE A 13 -3.85 5.42 4.88
CA ILE A 13 -4.19 6.66 5.60
C ILE A 13 -5.37 7.34 4.90
N ALA A 14 -6.52 7.31 5.56
CA ALA A 14 -7.75 7.91 5.07
C ALA A 14 -8.47 8.66 6.20
N GLU A 15 -8.54 9.99 6.07
CA GLU A 15 -9.28 10.85 7.02
C GLU A 15 -10.77 10.48 7.04
N ASP A 16 -11.34 10.16 5.88
CA ASP A 16 -12.69 9.60 5.76
C ASP A 16 -12.66 8.08 5.91
N ARG A 17 -13.17 7.59 7.05
CA ARG A 17 -13.18 6.15 7.37
C ARG A 17 -13.97 5.33 6.34
N LYS A 18 -15.06 5.88 5.80
CA LYS A 18 -15.99 5.16 4.93
C LYS A 18 -15.41 4.97 3.52
N ALA A 19 -14.77 6.01 2.98
CA ALA A 19 -14.02 5.94 1.73
C ALA A 19 -12.82 4.99 1.88
N GLY A 20 -12.10 5.08 3.01
CA GLY A 20 -11.00 4.16 3.32
C GLY A 20 -11.43 2.69 3.41
N GLU A 21 -12.62 2.39 3.94
CA GLU A 21 -13.12 1.01 4.06
C GLU A 21 -13.27 0.33 2.68
N ILE A 22 -13.66 1.08 1.64
CA ILE A 22 -13.79 0.53 0.28
C ILE A 22 -12.43 0.06 -0.23
N TYR A 23 -11.40 0.92 -0.14
CA TYR A 23 -10.05 0.56 -0.57
C TYR A 23 -9.48 -0.58 0.26
N ARG A 24 -9.71 -0.54 1.57
CA ARG A 24 -9.30 -1.60 2.50
C ARG A 24 -9.88 -2.95 2.07
N ARG A 25 -11.20 -3.05 1.88
CA ARG A 25 -11.85 -4.31 1.50
C ARG A 25 -11.33 -4.86 0.19
N VAL A 26 -11.10 -3.99 -0.80
CA VAL A 26 -10.60 -4.41 -2.11
C VAL A 26 -9.15 -4.93 -1.99
N LEU A 27 -8.30 -4.25 -1.23
CA LEU A 27 -6.91 -4.68 -1.01
C LEU A 27 -6.83 -5.97 -0.18
N GLU A 28 -7.64 -6.10 0.88
CA GLU A 28 -7.77 -7.35 1.65
C GLU A 28 -8.32 -8.49 0.77
N PHE A 29 -9.27 -8.22 -0.12
CA PHE A 29 -9.82 -9.20 -1.06
C PHE A 29 -8.77 -9.72 -2.05
N VAL A 30 -7.85 -8.86 -2.49
CA VAL A 30 -6.71 -9.25 -3.34
C VAL A 30 -5.67 -10.07 -2.56
N GLY A 31 -5.71 -10.01 -1.23
CA GLY A 31 -4.84 -10.79 -0.34
C GLY A 31 -3.70 -9.97 0.29
N TYR A 32 -3.80 -8.65 0.33
CA TYR A 32 -2.84 -7.80 1.06
C TYR A 32 -3.24 -7.66 2.53
N GLU A 33 -2.25 -7.47 3.41
CA GLU A 33 -2.49 -7.10 4.80
C GLU A 33 -2.65 -5.59 4.90
N VAL A 34 -3.86 -5.10 5.23
CA VAL A 34 -4.16 -3.68 5.23
C VAL A 34 -4.38 -3.14 6.64
N THR A 35 -3.56 -2.17 7.03
CA THR A 35 -3.76 -1.39 8.26
C THR A 35 -4.37 -0.05 7.89
N GLN A 36 -5.55 0.28 8.43
CA GLN A 36 -6.18 1.58 8.17
C GLN A 36 -5.98 2.52 9.36
N ALA A 37 -5.51 3.73 9.08
CA ALA A 37 -5.39 4.81 10.05
C ALA A 37 -5.97 6.13 9.50
N ILE A 38 -6.33 7.03 10.40
CA ILE A 38 -6.87 8.36 10.05
C ILE A 38 -5.71 9.33 9.80
N ASN A 39 -4.63 9.18 10.56
CA ASN A 39 -3.46 10.05 10.53
C ASN A 39 -2.21 9.23 10.20
N LEU A 40 -1.24 9.87 9.53
CA LEU A 40 0.01 9.22 9.16
C LEU A 40 0.82 8.75 10.37
N ASP A 41 0.90 9.58 11.42
CA ASP A 41 1.70 9.30 12.62
C ASP A 41 1.18 8.04 13.36
N ASP A 42 -0.13 8.02 13.62
CA ASP A 42 -0.86 6.86 14.17
C ASP A 42 -0.72 5.61 13.30
N GLY A 43 -0.76 5.78 11.97
CA GLY A 43 -0.58 4.69 11.03
C GLY A 43 0.84 4.11 11.02
N LEU A 44 1.86 4.96 11.13
CA LEU A 44 3.26 4.53 11.20
C LEU A 44 3.58 3.83 12.52
N ASP A 45 2.95 4.24 13.63
CA ASP A 45 3.06 3.54 14.91
C ASP A 45 2.38 2.16 14.85
N ALA A 46 1.21 2.09 14.21
CA ALA A 46 0.45 0.84 14.05
C ALA A 46 1.09 -0.14 13.04
N SER A 47 1.78 0.36 12.02
CA SER A 47 2.42 -0.44 10.97
C SER A 47 3.74 0.18 10.54
N PRO A 48 4.80 0.08 11.38
CA PRO A 48 6.10 0.67 11.09
C PRO A 48 6.82 -0.02 9.93
N ASP A 49 6.52 -1.30 9.69
CA ASP A 49 7.09 -2.13 8.63
C ASP A 49 6.15 -2.24 7.40
N ALA A 50 5.40 -1.17 7.08
CA ALA A 50 4.54 -1.16 5.91
C ALA A 50 5.38 -1.11 4.61
N ASP A 51 5.16 -2.07 3.72
CA ASP A 51 5.80 -2.10 2.39
C ASP A 51 5.32 -0.93 1.52
N VAL A 52 4.05 -0.55 1.67
CA VAL A 52 3.42 0.54 0.91
C VAL A 52 2.54 1.38 1.82
N ILE A 53 2.61 2.70 1.67
CA ILE A 53 1.78 3.67 2.36
C ILE A 53 0.85 4.33 1.35
N LEU A 54 -0.44 4.06 1.44
CA LEU A 54 -1.48 4.73 0.69
C LEU A 54 -1.95 5.98 1.43
N LEU A 55 -1.92 7.13 0.77
CA LEU A 55 -2.47 8.37 1.29
C LEU A 55 -3.68 8.78 0.47
N CYS A 56 -4.86 8.84 1.10
CA CYS A 56 -6.10 9.27 0.46
C CYS A 56 -6.36 10.76 0.67
N ASN A 57 -6.79 11.45 -0.39
CA ASN A 57 -7.27 12.85 -0.36
C ASN A 57 -6.35 13.81 0.39
N ARG A 58 -6.82 14.29 1.55
CA ARG A 58 -6.16 15.29 2.39
C ARG A 58 -4.84 14.77 2.93
N ALA A 59 -4.73 13.48 3.22
CA ALA A 59 -3.48 12.88 3.66
C ALA A 59 -2.40 13.00 2.57
N ALA A 60 -2.78 12.81 1.30
CA ALA A 60 -1.87 12.97 0.16
C ALA A 60 -1.44 14.43 -0.06
N LEU A 61 -2.32 15.38 0.23
CA LEU A 61 -2.04 16.82 0.11
C LEU A 61 -1.20 17.35 1.29
N ALA A 62 -1.44 16.84 2.50
CA ALA A 62 -0.73 17.23 3.70
C ALA A 62 0.70 16.66 3.73
N TYR A 63 0.91 15.48 3.14
CA TYR A 63 2.22 14.84 3.10
C TYR A 63 3.16 15.51 2.10
N ARG A 64 4.14 16.25 2.65
CA ARG A 64 5.20 16.94 1.89
C ARG A 64 6.38 16.04 1.54
N GLY A 65 6.43 14.82 2.08
CA GLY A 65 7.50 13.88 1.80
C GLY A 65 7.38 13.24 0.41
N GLN A 66 8.49 12.66 -0.03
CA GLN A 66 8.58 11.93 -1.29
C GLN A 66 9.33 10.61 -1.03
N ALA A 67 8.67 9.71 -0.30
CA ALA A 67 9.18 8.36 -0.07
C ALA A 67 8.71 7.42 -1.18
N ASP A 68 9.57 6.49 -1.62
CA ASP A 68 9.23 5.55 -2.70
C ASP A 68 8.04 4.65 -2.31
N GLN A 69 7.87 4.34 -1.04
CA GLN A 69 6.74 3.54 -0.54
C GLN A 69 5.39 4.28 -0.55
N VAL A 70 5.34 5.59 -0.80
CA VAL A 70 4.10 6.39 -0.68
C VAL A 70 3.35 6.48 -2.01
N ILE A 71 2.08 6.09 -2.00
CA ILE A 71 1.13 6.22 -3.12
C ILE A 71 0.09 7.27 -2.76
N ARG A 72 -0.08 8.27 -3.63
CA ARG A 72 -1.07 9.34 -3.44
C ARG A 72 -2.32 9.02 -4.23
N VAL A 73 -3.44 8.87 -3.52
CA VAL A 73 -4.74 8.51 -4.10
C VAL A 73 -5.66 9.73 -3.98
N PRO A 74 -5.90 10.47 -5.08
CA PRO A 74 -6.85 11.57 -5.09
C PRO A 74 -8.29 11.10 -4.96
N GLU A 75 -9.20 12.03 -4.66
CA GLU A 75 -10.62 11.72 -4.43
C GLU A 75 -11.26 11.16 -5.69
N GLY A 76 -12.11 10.15 -5.52
CA GLY A 76 -12.80 9.52 -6.64
C GLY A 76 -11.91 8.58 -7.47
N THR A 77 -10.67 8.31 -7.04
CA THR A 77 -9.85 7.28 -7.70
C THR A 77 -10.51 5.92 -7.58
N ALA A 78 -10.65 5.23 -8.71
CA ALA A 78 -11.23 3.89 -8.73
C ALA A 78 -10.38 2.89 -7.93
N PRO A 79 -11.00 1.97 -7.18
CA PRO A 79 -10.28 1.00 -6.36
C PRO A 79 -9.35 0.08 -7.18
N ASP A 80 -9.71 -0.26 -8.41
CA ASP A 80 -8.86 -1.06 -9.31
C ASP A 80 -7.53 -0.37 -9.66
N VAL A 81 -7.56 0.96 -9.79
CA VAL A 81 -6.36 1.78 -10.05
C VAL A 81 -5.43 1.74 -8.83
N VAL A 82 -6.02 1.84 -7.64
CA VAL A 82 -5.28 1.71 -6.38
C VAL A 82 -4.58 0.36 -6.28
N VAL A 83 -5.31 -0.74 -6.54
CA VAL A 83 -4.72 -2.09 -6.54
C VAL A 83 -3.58 -2.20 -7.53
N THR A 84 -3.74 -1.65 -8.73
CA THR A 84 -2.71 -1.68 -9.78
C THR A 84 -1.46 -0.93 -9.34
N GLU A 85 -1.61 0.23 -8.71
CA GLU A 85 -0.46 1.02 -8.22
C GLU A 85 0.23 0.36 -7.01
N VAL A 86 -0.53 -0.23 -6.09
CA VAL A 86 0.03 -1.06 -5.00
C VAL A 86 0.80 -2.23 -5.58
N PHE A 87 0.20 -2.96 -6.53
CA PHE A 87 0.87 -4.08 -7.18
C PHE A 87 2.15 -3.64 -7.87
N ARG A 88 2.19 -2.49 -8.56
CA ARG A 88 3.42 -1.96 -9.18
C ARG A 88 4.52 -1.63 -8.18
N ARG A 89 4.16 -1.22 -6.96
CA ARG A 89 5.11 -0.88 -5.90
C ARG A 89 5.65 -2.12 -5.19
N VAL A 90 4.75 -3.07 -4.91
CA VAL A 90 5.04 -4.33 -4.20
C VAL A 90 5.68 -5.36 -5.12
N ALA A 91 5.27 -5.41 -6.39
CA ALA A 91 5.80 -6.37 -7.33
C ALA A 91 7.32 -6.19 -7.43
N PRO A 92 8.10 -7.27 -7.36
CA PRO A 92 9.52 -7.20 -7.56
C PRO A 92 9.75 -6.56 -8.93
N ARG A 93 10.47 -5.43 -8.96
CA ARG A 93 10.85 -4.77 -10.21
C ARG A 93 11.43 -5.86 -11.13
N PRO A 94 10.90 -6.09 -12.34
CA PRO A 94 11.50 -7.03 -13.29
C PRO A 94 12.89 -6.49 -13.64
N GLY A 95 13.88 -7.04 -12.96
CA GLY A 95 15.23 -6.49 -12.79
C GLY A 95 15.92 -7.04 -11.53
N PHE A 96 15.12 -7.48 -10.54
CA PHE A 96 15.58 -8.27 -9.40
C PHE A 96 15.02 -9.70 -9.44
N MET A 97 14.96 -10.30 -10.62
CA MET A 97 15.05 -11.74 -10.71
C MET A 97 16.55 -12.04 -10.66
N ALA A 98 17.10 -12.13 -9.44
CA ALA A 98 18.36 -12.82 -9.26
C ALA A 98 18.14 -14.22 -9.85
N LEU A 99 18.66 -14.44 -11.07
CA LEU A 99 18.73 -15.76 -11.67
C LEU A 99 19.41 -16.67 -10.64
N PRO A 100 18.73 -17.68 -10.08
CA PRO A 100 19.41 -18.66 -9.27
C PRO A 100 20.20 -19.56 -10.22
N GLY A 101 21.46 -19.20 -10.45
CA GLY A 101 22.54 -20.11 -10.84
C GLY A 101 22.68 -20.48 -12.32
N GLY A 102 23.94 -20.61 -12.73
CA GLY A 102 24.38 -21.67 -13.63
C GLY A 102 24.88 -21.23 -15.00
N ARG A 103 26.16 -20.88 -15.10
CA ARG A 103 27.21 -21.80 -15.61
C ARG A 103 28.60 -21.20 -15.44
#